data_AF-A0A817DJQ2-F1
#
_entry.id   AF-A0A817DJQ2-F1
#
_cell.length_a   1.000
_cell.length_b   1.000
_cell.length_c   1.000
_cell.angle_alpha   90.00
_cell.angle_beta   90.00
_cell.angle_gamma   90.00
#
_symmetry.space_group_name_H-M   'P 1'
#
loop_
_entity.id
_entity.type
_entity.pdbx_description
1 polymer ?
#
loop_
_entity_poly.entity_id
_entity_poly.type
_entity_poly.pdbx_seq_one_letter_code
_entity_poly.pdbx_strand_id
1 'polypeptide(L)'
;MSVKLGDDFPNYRLRTTFGNIQLYDWLGNKWGILFSYPADLTPVCTTELSRAAKLEPHFAMRNAKLIGLSCDSIEIHRGWIKDIQSYGSIELPSGEFPFPIIDDSDRKLTRELGMSDPAEFEKNGLPRTARAIKSRSLVDIEAMSVKLGDDFPNYRLRTTFGDIQLYDWLGNKWGILFSYPADFTPVCTTELSRAAKLEPHFALRNAKLIGLSCDSIESHRGWIKDIQSYGSIDLPSGEFPFPIIDDNDRKLTRELGISDPAEFEKNGLPRTARAVFFIGPDKKVKATLLYPAACGRNFDEILRLLDALLVVDHLHVATPVDWKVGDKVMVPPNVDDNEVEKYFPQGVAVKTDLPSGKGYIRTADV
;
A
#
# COMPACT_ATOMS: atom_id res chain seq x y z
N MET A 1 11.46 -7.21 15.10
CA MET A 1 11.34 -5.86 15.68
C MET A 1 10.71 -5.01 14.58
N SER A 2 9.49 -4.52 14.75
CA SER A 2 8.77 -3.82 13.67
C SER A 2 9.29 -2.39 13.52
N VAL A 3 9.56 -1.97 12.28
CA VAL A 3 10.07 -0.63 11.96
C VAL A 3 8.90 0.35 11.78
N LYS A 4 9.01 1.54 12.33
CA LYS A 4 8.02 2.63 12.19
C LYS A 4 8.54 3.75 11.32
N LEU A 5 7.62 4.65 10.95
CA LEU A 5 7.98 5.93 10.36
C LEU A 5 8.88 6.71 11.33
N GLY A 6 10.08 7.05 10.88
CA GLY A 6 11.08 7.80 11.65
C GLY A 6 12.09 6.95 12.43
N ASP A 7 11.94 5.63 12.47
CA ASP A 7 12.92 4.75 13.11
C ASP A 7 14.19 4.59 12.26
N ASP A 8 15.34 4.37 12.91
CA ASP A 8 16.53 3.87 12.25
C ASP A 8 16.26 2.44 11.72
N PHE A 9 16.37 2.24 10.41
CA PHE A 9 16.14 0.94 9.80
C PHE A 9 17.28 -0.03 10.18
N PRO A 10 17.03 -1.23 10.73
CA PRO A 10 18.11 -2.06 11.27
C PRO A 10 19.21 -2.43 10.24
N ASN A 11 20.47 -2.38 10.67
CA ASN A 11 21.63 -2.71 9.83
C ASN A 11 21.81 -4.24 9.70
N TYR A 12 21.02 -4.86 8.81
CA TYR A 12 21.06 -6.31 8.60
C TYR A 12 22.29 -6.76 7.79
N ARG A 13 22.77 -7.97 8.11
CA ARG A 13 23.66 -8.74 7.23
C ARG A 13 22.79 -9.63 6.33
N LEU A 14 22.83 -9.39 5.03
CA LEU A 14 21.89 -9.93 4.05
C LEU A 14 22.61 -10.88 3.09
N ARG A 15 22.01 -12.04 2.84
CA ARG A 15 22.38 -12.90 1.70
C ARG A 15 21.58 -12.43 0.48
N THR A 16 22.24 -12.08 -0.60
CA THR A 16 21.58 -11.51 -1.79
C THR A 16 22.10 -12.07 -3.10
N THR A 17 21.46 -11.73 -4.21
CA THR A 17 21.91 -12.12 -5.56
C THR A 17 23.29 -11.56 -5.90
N PHE A 18 23.71 -10.48 -5.23
CA PHE A 18 25.03 -9.84 -5.34
C PHE A 18 26.06 -10.41 -4.35
N GLY A 19 25.71 -11.45 -3.59
CA GLY A 19 26.52 -12.00 -2.51
C GLY A 19 26.07 -11.49 -1.13
N ASN A 20 26.92 -11.69 -0.13
CA ASN A 20 26.64 -11.24 1.23
C ASN A 20 26.95 -9.75 1.37
N ILE A 21 25.98 -8.97 1.83
CA ILE A 21 26.12 -7.52 2.04
C ILE A 21 25.81 -7.16 3.50
N GLN A 22 26.50 -6.16 4.01
CA GLN A 22 26.08 -5.42 5.19
C GLN A 22 25.25 -4.23 4.70
N LEU A 23 23.98 -4.11 5.14
CA LEU A 23 23.02 -3.19 4.53
C LEU A 23 23.52 -1.74 4.50
N TYR A 24 24.02 -1.23 5.63
CA TYR A 24 24.52 0.15 5.72
C TYR A 24 25.76 0.38 4.86
N ASP A 25 26.69 -0.58 4.82
CA ASP A 25 27.90 -0.47 4.00
C ASP A 25 27.54 -0.45 2.50
N TRP A 26 26.58 -1.29 2.10
CA TRP A 26 26.09 -1.32 0.73
C TRP A 26 25.31 -0.05 0.38
N LEU A 27 24.46 0.47 1.27
CA LEU A 27 23.75 1.73 1.04
C LEU A 27 24.71 2.92 0.96
N GLY A 28 25.72 2.96 1.83
CA GLY A 28 26.58 4.12 2.01
C GLY A 28 25.76 5.33 2.46
N ASN A 29 25.87 6.44 1.71
CA ASN A 29 25.10 7.67 1.95
C ASN A 29 23.85 7.80 1.05
N LYS A 30 23.37 6.69 0.48
CA LYS A 30 22.22 6.66 -0.42
C LYS A 30 20.94 6.27 0.32
N TRP A 31 19.80 6.75 -0.18
CA TRP A 31 18.50 6.25 0.24
C TRP A 31 18.34 4.78 -0.15
N GLY A 32 17.70 3.99 0.72
CA GLY A 32 17.34 2.61 0.44
C GLY A 32 15.84 2.47 0.21
N ILE A 33 15.45 1.77 -0.84
CA ILE A 33 14.07 1.37 -1.10
C ILE A 33 14.03 -0.16 -1.06
N LEU A 34 13.57 -0.68 0.07
CA LEU A 34 13.29 -2.10 0.25
C LEU A 34 11.83 -2.37 -0.15
N PHE A 35 11.62 -3.34 -1.04
CA PHE A 35 10.29 -3.81 -1.39
C PHE A 35 10.24 -5.34 -1.34
N SER A 36 9.17 -5.85 -0.75
CA SER A 36 8.86 -7.29 -0.71
C SER A 36 7.91 -7.65 -1.83
N TYR A 37 7.97 -8.90 -2.29
CA TYR A 37 7.01 -9.45 -3.24
C TYR A 37 6.69 -10.93 -2.92
N PRO A 38 5.43 -11.37 -3.10
CA PRO A 38 4.95 -12.64 -2.54
C PRO A 38 5.74 -13.90 -2.91
N ALA A 39 6.19 -14.00 -4.16
CA ALA A 39 7.03 -15.09 -4.64
C ALA A 39 7.59 -14.83 -6.04
N ASP A 40 8.71 -15.48 -6.31
CA ASP A 40 9.31 -15.64 -7.62
C ASP A 40 8.40 -16.46 -8.56
N LEU A 41 8.61 -16.31 -9.88
CA LEU A 41 7.86 -17.04 -10.92
C LEU A 41 6.33 -16.84 -10.83
N THR A 42 5.90 -15.66 -10.38
CA THR A 42 4.49 -15.26 -10.36
C THR A 42 4.23 -14.06 -11.26
N PRO A 43 3.04 -13.96 -11.88
CA PRO A 43 2.83 -12.99 -12.95
C PRO A 43 2.99 -11.54 -12.50
N VAL A 44 2.34 -11.16 -11.40
CA VAL A 44 2.41 -9.79 -10.88
C VAL A 44 3.83 -9.42 -10.50
N CYS A 45 4.54 -10.27 -9.75
CA CYS A 45 5.90 -9.97 -9.30
C CYS A 45 6.88 -9.84 -10.48
N THR A 46 6.70 -10.60 -11.56
CA THR A 46 7.52 -10.45 -12.77
C THR A 46 7.29 -9.08 -13.41
N THR A 47 6.04 -8.62 -13.47
CA THR A 47 5.76 -7.27 -13.98
C THR A 47 6.36 -6.18 -13.09
N GLU A 48 6.22 -6.31 -11.77
CA GLU A 48 6.72 -5.34 -10.79
C GLU A 48 8.24 -5.22 -10.82
N LEU A 49 8.98 -6.33 -10.76
CA LEU A 49 10.44 -6.31 -10.78
C LEU A 49 10.99 -5.86 -12.13
N SER A 50 10.28 -6.18 -13.22
CA SER A 50 10.64 -5.70 -14.56
C SER A 50 10.52 -4.18 -14.65
N ARG A 51 9.43 -3.62 -14.12
CA ARG A 51 9.23 -2.18 -14.06
C ARG A 51 10.22 -1.49 -13.13
N ALA A 52 10.49 -2.06 -11.96
CA ALA A 52 11.48 -1.57 -11.02
C ALA A 52 12.89 -1.53 -11.65
N ALA A 53 13.28 -2.59 -12.38
CA ALA A 53 14.56 -2.64 -13.07
C ALA A 53 14.70 -1.57 -14.15
N LYS A 54 13.64 -1.31 -14.94
CA LYS A 54 13.63 -0.19 -15.91
C LYS A 54 13.74 1.17 -15.25
N LEU A 55 13.20 1.33 -14.05
CA LEU A 55 13.22 2.58 -13.30
C LEU A 55 14.48 2.76 -12.45
N GLU A 56 15.29 1.72 -12.26
CA GLU A 56 16.49 1.78 -11.41
C GLU A 56 17.41 2.97 -11.76
N PRO A 57 17.70 3.28 -13.03
CA PRO A 57 18.52 4.45 -13.36
C PRO A 57 17.92 5.77 -12.87
N HIS A 58 16.59 5.88 -12.83
CA HIS A 58 15.90 7.06 -12.31
C HIS A 58 15.99 7.16 -10.78
N PHE A 59 16.03 6.03 -10.06
CA PHE A 59 16.29 6.01 -8.62
C PHE A 59 17.76 6.32 -8.33
N ALA A 60 18.70 5.76 -9.09
CA ALA A 60 20.12 6.04 -8.96
C ALA A 60 20.43 7.54 -9.14
N MET A 61 19.82 8.20 -10.12
CA MET A 61 19.92 9.66 -10.32
C MET A 61 19.42 10.49 -9.13
N ARG A 62 18.56 9.91 -8.27
CA ARG A 62 18.03 10.55 -7.05
C ARG A 62 18.78 10.12 -5.79
N ASN A 63 19.97 9.55 -5.95
CA ASN A 63 20.77 9.01 -4.85
C ASN A 63 20.04 7.95 -4.02
N ALA A 64 19.26 7.10 -4.70
CA ALA A 64 18.53 5.99 -4.10
C ALA A 64 18.99 4.64 -4.69
N LYS A 65 18.90 3.58 -3.90
CA LYS A 65 19.14 2.19 -4.30
C LYS A 65 17.92 1.34 -4.03
N LEU A 66 17.60 0.46 -4.97
CA LEU A 66 16.54 -0.54 -4.83
C LEU A 66 17.10 -1.82 -4.21
N ILE A 67 16.31 -2.54 -3.43
CA ILE A 67 16.61 -3.90 -2.97
C ILE A 67 15.29 -4.68 -2.83
N GLY A 68 15.22 -5.85 -3.46
CA GLY A 68 14.06 -6.73 -3.40
C GLY A 68 14.15 -7.74 -2.25
N LEU A 69 13.02 -8.24 -1.77
CA LEU A 69 12.95 -9.30 -0.76
C LEU A 69 11.85 -10.32 -1.10
N SER A 70 12.19 -11.60 -1.04
CA SER A 70 11.25 -12.72 -1.15
C SER A 70 11.69 -13.87 -0.23
N CYS A 71 10.74 -14.75 0.11
CA CYS A 71 11.01 -15.98 0.86
C CYS A 71 11.52 -17.14 -0.02
N ASP A 72 11.69 -16.94 -1.33
CA ASP A 72 12.34 -17.92 -2.21
C ASP A 72 13.86 -17.95 -2.01
N SER A 73 14.51 -19.03 -2.46
CA SER A 73 15.96 -19.18 -2.32
C SER A 73 16.73 -18.39 -3.38
N ILE A 74 18.01 -18.11 -3.10
CA ILE A 74 18.88 -17.40 -4.04
C ILE A 74 19.01 -18.08 -5.41
N GLU A 75 18.93 -19.42 -5.46
CA GLU A 75 18.98 -20.18 -6.71
C GLU A 75 17.74 -19.92 -7.57
N ILE A 76 16.57 -19.78 -6.94
CA ILE A 76 15.31 -19.45 -7.62
C ILE A 76 15.40 -18.01 -8.16
N HIS A 77 15.84 -17.04 -7.35
CA HIS A 77 16.02 -15.65 -7.78
C HIS A 77 16.90 -15.55 -9.03
N ARG A 78 18.05 -16.23 -9.03
CA ARG A 78 18.99 -16.21 -10.16
C ARG A 78 18.40 -16.83 -11.43
N GLY A 79 17.61 -17.89 -11.29
CA GLY A 79 16.89 -18.48 -12.41
C GLY A 79 15.82 -17.56 -12.97
N TRP A 80 15.06 -16.93 -12.08
CA TRP A 80 13.91 -16.08 -12.42
C TRP A 80 14.28 -14.70 -12.98
N ILE A 81 15.47 -14.17 -12.66
CA ILE A 81 15.97 -12.92 -13.24
C ILE A 81 15.89 -12.90 -14.78
N LYS A 82 16.10 -14.04 -15.44
CA LYS A 82 16.01 -14.15 -16.92
C LYS A 82 14.60 -13.88 -17.44
N ASP A 83 13.60 -14.35 -16.71
CA ASP A 83 12.18 -14.11 -17.02
C ASP A 83 11.84 -12.63 -16.87
N ILE A 84 12.30 -11.99 -15.79
CA ILE A 84 12.08 -10.57 -15.55
C ILE A 84 12.70 -9.72 -16.67
N GLN A 85 13.93 -10.04 -17.07
CA GLN A 85 14.64 -9.39 -18.16
C GLN A 85 13.89 -9.56 -19.48
N SER A 86 13.49 -10.80 -19.80
CA SER A 86 12.79 -11.14 -21.04
C SER A 86 11.42 -10.46 -21.13
N TYR A 87 10.62 -10.48 -20.05
CA TYR A 87 9.34 -9.80 -19.99
C TYR A 87 9.50 -8.28 -20.17
N GLY A 88 10.56 -7.73 -19.58
CA GLY A 88 10.83 -6.30 -19.65
C GLY A 88 11.46 -5.84 -20.95
N SER A 89 11.99 -6.72 -21.78
CA SER A 89 12.98 -6.32 -22.80
C SER A 89 14.09 -5.45 -22.19
N ILE A 90 14.58 -5.84 -21.01
CA ILE A 90 15.63 -5.12 -20.29
C ILE A 90 16.98 -5.57 -20.84
N GLU A 91 17.67 -4.67 -21.51
CA GLU A 91 19.09 -4.85 -21.82
C GLU A 91 19.91 -4.49 -20.60
N LEU A 92 20.78 -5.40 -20.16
CA LEU A 92 21.67 -5.16 -19.03
C LEU A 92 23.09 -4.91 -19.56
N PRO A 93 23.59 -3.67 -19.50
CA PRO A 93 24.93 -3.34 -20.01
C PRO A 93 26.03 -4.17 -19.32
N SER A 94 25.83 -4.54 -18.05
CA SER A 94 26.76 -5.36 -17.25
C SER A 94 26.40 -6.85 -17.21
N GLY A 95 25.25 -7.26 -17.77
CA GLY A 95 24.69 -8.61 -17.62
C GLY A 95 24.10 -8.94 -16.24
N GLU A 96 24.25 -8.04 -15.25
CA GLU A 96 23.72 -8.21 -13.89
C GLU A 96 22.41 -7.45 -13.70
N PHE A 97 21.46 -8.05 -12.99
CA PHE A 97 20.21 -7.38 -12.63
C PHE A 97 20.50 -6.10 -11.84
N PRO A 98 19.78 -4.98 -12.02
CA PRO A 98 20.27 -3.67 -11.59
C PRO A 98 20.24 -3.45 -10.07
N PHE A 99 19.65 -4.37 -9.31
CA PHE A 99 19.64 -4.34 -7.85
C PHE A 99 19.63 -5.75 -7.23
N PRO A 100 20.09 -5.91 -5.98
CA PRO A 100 20.07 -7.20 -5.31
C PRO A 100 18.66 -7.62 -4.89
N ILE A 101 18.44 -8.93 -4.88
CA ILE A 101 17.27 -9.58 -4.25
C ILE A 101 17.77 -10.36 -3.04
N ILE A 102 17.16 -10.12 -1.87
CA ILE A 102 17.45 -10.78 -0.61
C ILE A 102 16.82 -12.18 -0.60
N ASP A 103 17.64 -13.18 -0.27
CA ASP A 103 17.20 -14.52 0.10
C ASP A 103 16.74 -14.49 1.57
N ASP A 104 15.42 -14.48 1.76
CA ASP A 104 14.78 -14.59 3.08
C ASP A 104 14.05 -15.93 3.21
N SER A 105 14.66 -17.01 2.70
CA SER A 105 14.08 -18.37 2.77
C SER A 105 13.93 -18.91 4.19
N ASP A 106 14.67 -18.35 5.16
CA ASP A 106 14.48 -18.59 6.60
C ASP A 106 13.34 -17.75 7.22
N ARG A 107 12.82 -16.78 6.45
CA ARG A 107 11.71 -15.88 6.77
C ARG A 107 11.99 -14.95 7.95
N LYS A 108 13.25 -14.78 8.30
CA LYS A 108 13.63 -13.99 9.48
C LYS A 108 13.25 -12.53 9.26
N LEU A 109 13.64 -11.93 8.14
CA LEU A 109 13.36 -10.52 7.85
C LEU A 109 11.87 -10.29 7.65
N THR A 110 11.21 -11.16 6.89
CA THR A 110 9.76 -11.09 6.67
C THR A 110 9.00 -11.04 8.00
N ARG A 111 9.36 -11.91 8.95
CA ARG A 111 8.72 -11.91 10.28
C ARG A 111 9.09 -10.68 11.10
N GLU A 112 10.36 -10.28 11.09
CA GLU A 112 10.84 -9.16 11.89
C GLU A 112 10.22 -7.83 11.44
N LEU A 113 10.13 -7.60 10.13
CA LEU A 113 9.50 -6.43 9.51
C LEU A 113 7.97 -6.54 9.43
N GLY A 114 7.40 -7.71 9.78
CA GLY A 114 5.97 -7.96 9.77
C GLY A 114 5.36 -7.95 8.36
N MET A 115 6.13 -8.41 7.37
CA MET A 115 5.77 -8.53 5.97
C MET A 115 5.13 -9.89 5.65
N SER A 116 4.58 -10.63 6.62
CA SER A 116 3.89 -11.90 6.33
C SER A 116 2.47 -11.64 5.83
N ASP A 117 2.10 -12.26 4.72
CA ASP A 117 0.75 -12.23 4.17
C ASP A 117 -0.18 -13.15 5.00
N PRO A 118 -1.33 -12.65 5.49
CA PRO A 118 -2.25 -13.46 6.28
C PRO A 118 -3.25 -14.27 5.44
N ALA A 119 -3.39 -13.97 4.14
CA ALA A 119 -4.33 -14.62 3.24
C ALA A 119 -3.63 -15.58 2.26
N GLU A 120 -2.39 -15.27 1.86
CA GLU A 120 -1.64 -16.08 0.91
C GLU A 120 -0.62 -17.01 1.58
N PHE A 121 -0.73 -18.30 1.26
CA PHE A 121 0.15 -19.34 1.80
C PHE A 121 0.85 -20.13 0.68
N GLU A 122 2.02 -20.68 1.01
CA GLU A 122 2.68 -21.72 0.24
C GLU A 122 1.98 -23.07 0.40
N LYS A 123 2.32 -24.03 -0.47
CA LYS A 123 1.79 -25.41 -0.40
C LYS A 123 2.13 -26.12 0.92
N ASN A 124 3.20 -25.71 1.59
CA ASN A 124 3.62 -26.23 2.89
C ASN A 124 2.90 -25.57 4.08
N GLY A 125 1.97 -24.64 3.84
CA GLY A 125 1.20 -23.93 4.87
C GLY A 125 1.90 -22.71 5.49
N LEU A 126 3.09 -22.32 5.01
CA LEU A 126 3.76 -21.10 5.47
C LEU A 126 3.24 -19.86 4.73
N PRO A 127 3.10 -18.70 5.39
CA PRO A 127 2.59 -17.48 4.75
C PRO A 127 3.58 -16.93 3.72
N ARG A 128 3.09 -16.34 2.63
CA ARG A 128 3.92 -15.58 1.66
C ARG A 128 4.31 -14.22 2.22
N THR A 129 5.08 -13.42 1.47
CA THR A 129 5.31 -12.02 1.84
C THR A 129 4.20 -11.11 1.33
N ALA A 130 3.78 -10.15 2.14
CA ALA A 130 2.86 -9.08 1.77
C ALA A 130 3.64 -7.86 1.27
N ARG A 131 2.99 -7.01 0.47
CA ARG A 131 3.48 -5.69 0.04
C ARG A 131 3.27 -4.62 1.14
N ALA A 132 3.52 -4.97 2.40
CA ALA A 132 3.27 -4.10 3.54
C ALA A 132 4.26 -4.39 4.67
N ILE A 133 4.66 -3.35 5.39
CA ILE A 133 5.46 -3.43 6.62
C ILE A 133 4.53 -3.21 7.79
N LYS A 134 4.75 -3.93 8.88
CA LYS A 134 4.03 -3.70 10.13
C LYS A 134 4.55 -2.42 10.81
N SER A 135 3.70 -1.41 11.00
CA SER A 135 3.92 -0.39 12.01
C SER A 135 3.44 -0.92 13.38
N ARG A 136 4.17 -0.68 14.47
CA ARG A 136 3.69 -0.98 15.84
C ARG A 136 3.96 0.23 16.71
N SER A 137 3.05 0.64 17.61
CA SER A 137 3.39 1.64 18.64
C SER A 137 4.26 1.00 19.74
N LEU A 138 5.15 1.79 20.36
CA LEU A 138 5.98 1.39 21.52
C LEU A 138 5.50 2.09 22.80
N VAL A 139 4.43 2.86 22.70
CA VAL A 139 3.72 3.40 23.86
C VAL A 139 2.52 2.49 24.05
N ASP A 140 2.58 1.70 25.11
CA ASP A 140 1.57 0.75 25.61
C ASP A 140 1.46 -0.63 24.92
N ILE A 141 1.37 -1.64 25.80
CA ILE A 141 1.26 -3.08 25.52
C ILE A 141 -0.05 -3.44 24.78
N GLU A 142 -0.96 -2.48 24.61
CA GLU A 142 -2.30 -2.64 24.01
C GLU A 142 -2.48 -2.03 22.61
N ALA A 143 -1.47 -1.42 21.99
CA ALA A 143 -1.63 -0.84 20.65
C ALA A 143 -1.87 -1.92 19.58
N MET A 144 -3.10 -1.95 19.02
CA MET A 144 -3.50 -2.83 17.92
C MET A 144 -2.94 -2.34 16.58
N SER A 145 -1.72 -2.79 16.25
CA SER A 145 -1.21 -2.65 14.89
C SER A 145 -2.12 -3.37 13.89
N VAL A 146 -2.80 -2.62 13.03
CA VAL A 146 -3.72 -3.18 12.03
C VAL A 146 -2.92 -3.71 10.83
N LYS A 147 -3.11 -4.99 10.49
CA LYS A 147 -2.50 -5.63 9.32
C LYS A 147 -3.50 -5.76 8.18
N LEU A 148 -2.97 -6.06 7.00
CA LEU A 148 -3.79 -6.60 5.90
C LEU A 148 -4.63 -7.77 6.42
N GLY A 149 -5.91 -7.85 6.06
CA GLY A 149 -6.82 -8.92 6.46
C GLY A 149 -7.38 -8.87 7.90
N ASP A 150 -6.81 -8.05 8.78
CA ASP A 150 -7.36 -7.84 10.13
C ASP A 150 -8.72 -7.12 10.04
N ASP A 151 -9.62 -7.43 10.97
CA ASP A 151 -10.85 -6.67 11.13
C ASP A 151 -10.51 -5.27 11.63
N PHE A 152 -10.91 -4.24 10.89
CA PHE A 152 -10.69 -2.85 11.31
C PHE A 152 -11.58 -2.54 12.52
N PRO A 153 -11.07 -2.00 13.64
CA PRO A 153 -11.87 -1.92 14.87
C PRO A 153 -13.18 -1.11 14.70
N ASN A 154 -14.27 -1.59 15.31
CA ASN A 154 -15.57 -0.92 15.24
C ASN A 154 -15.65 0.25 16.23
N TYR A 155 -15.06 1.39 15.86
CA TYR A 155 -15.03 2.57 16.70
C TYR A 155 -16.38 3.29 16.80
N ARG A 156 -16.67 3.83 17.98
CA ARG A 156 -17.61 4.93 18.14
C ARG A 156 -16.85 6.25 17.95
N LEU A 157 -17.23 7.01 16.93
CA LEU A 157 -16.47 8.16 16.44
C LEU A 157 -17.29 9.43 16.64
N ARG A 158 -16.65 10.47 17.19
CA ARG A 158 -17.20 11.83 17.17
C ARG A 158 -16.78 12.49 15.87
N THR A 159 -17.73 12.97 15.07
CA THR A 159 -17.42 13.54 13.75
C THR A 159 -18.15 14.85 13.48
N THR A 160 -17.78 15.54 12.41
CA THR A 160 -18.48 16.74 11.93
C THR A 160 -19.96 16.48 11.60
N PHE A 161 -20.32 15.23 11.29
CA PHE A 161 -21.70 14.77 11.03
C PHE A 161 -22.43 14.27 12.29
N GLY A 162 -21.81 14.38 13.47
CA GLY A 162 -22.30 13.83 14.73
C GLY A 162 -21.59 12.52 15.12
N ASP A 163 -22.09 11.88 16.17
CA ASP A 163 -21.59 10.59 16.64
C ASP A 163 -21.98 9.49 15.64
N ILE A 164 -21.00 8.67 15.24
CA ILE A 164 -21.24 7.52 14.37
C ILE A 164 -20.64 6.25 14.98
N GLN A 165 -21.33 5.12 14.81
CA GLN A 165 -20.73 3.80 14.98
C GLN A 165 -20.16 3.38 13.62
N LEU A 166 -18.85 3.13 13.53
CA LEU A 166 -18.14 3.00 12.26
C LEU A 166 -18.77 1.95 11.33
N TYR A 167 -19.07 0.76 11.85
CA TYR A 167 -19.63 -0.32 11.03
C TYR A 167 -21.04 -0.01 10.54
N ASP A 168 -21.87 0.61 11.38
CA ASP A 168 -23.23 1.01 11.03
C ASP A 168 -23.20 2.11 9.96
N TRP A 169 -22.29 3.08 10.11
CA TRP A 169 -22.09 4.12 9.11
C TRP A 169 -21.54 3.56 7.80
N LEU A 170 -20.59 2.63 7.82
CA LEU A 170 -20.09 1.99 6.59
C LEU A 170 -21.19 1.15 5.92
N GLY A 171 -21.99 0.41 6.68
CA GLY A 171 -22.92 -0.58 6.15
C GLY A 171 -22.19 -1.63 5.31
N ASN A 172 -22.66 -1.86 4.09
CA ASN A 172 -22.01 -2.79 3.12
C ASN A 172 -21.12 -2.06 2.10
N LYS A 173 -20.69 -0.82 2.41
CA LYS A 173 -19.82 -0.03 1.53
C LYS A 173 -18.36 -0.20 1.90
N TRP A 174 -17.49 0.08 0.95
CA TRP A 174 -16.06 0.28 1.22
C TRP A 174 -15.85 1.54 2.06
N GLY A 175 -14.83 1.53 2.92
CA GLY A 175 -14.41 2.68 3.72
C GLY A 175 -12.99 3.11 3.35
N ILE A 176 -12.79 4.41 3.12
CA ILE A 176 -11.48 5.02 2.95
C ILE A 176 -11.28 5.99 4.12
N LEU A 177 -10.61 5.51 5.17
CA LEU A 177 -10.24 6.34 6.32
C LEU A 177 -8.87 6.95 6.06
N PHE A 178 -8.75 8.27 6.14
CA PHE A 178 -7.47 8.94 5.93
C PHE A 178 -7.19 10.01 6.98
N SER A 179 -6.00 9.98 7.57
CA SER A 179 -5.59 10.96 8.58
C SER A 179 -4.82 12.13 7.97
N TYR A 180 -4.75 13.25 8.68
CA TYR A 180 -3.90 14.38 8.32
C TYR A 180 -3.41 15.11 9.58
N PRO A 181 -2.19 15.69 9.59
CA PRO A 181 -1.58 16.20 10.81
C PRO A 181 -2.39 17.27 11.56
N ALA A 182 -2.96 18.22 10.84
CA ALA A 182 -3.53 19.43 11.43
C ALA A 182 -4.50 20.16 10.49
N ASP A 183 -5.58 20.66 11.06
CA ASP A 183 -6.40 21.71 10.46
C ASP A 183 -5.57 22.99 10.20
N PHE A 184 -6.04 23.85 9.30
CA PHE A 184 -5.41 25.13 8.98
C PHE A 184 -3.94 25.02 8.52
N THR A 185 -3.56 23.91 7.89
CA THR A 185 -2.22 23.72 7.32
C THR A 185 -2.26 23.51 5.81
N PRO A 186 -1.25 24.01 5.07
CA PRO A 186 -1.34 24.16 3.61
C PRO A 186 -1.54 22.84 2.88
N VAL A 187 -0.70 21.83 3.16
CA VAL A 187 -0.77 20.53 2.47
C VAL A 187 -2.08 19.80 2.81
N CYS A 188 -2.56 19.89 4.05
CA CYS A 188 -3.82 19.27 4.44
C CYS A 188 -5.01 19.92 3.69
N THR A 189 -4.98 21.24 3.49
CA THR A 189 -6.03 21.96 2.76
C THR A 189 -6.08 21.51 1.30
N THR A 190 -4.93 21.29 0.66
CA THR A 190 -4.89 20.80 -0.72
C THR A 190 -5.43 19.38 -0.84
N GLU A 191 -5.09 18.50 0.11
CA GLU A 191 -5.54 17.11 0.13
C GLU A 191 -7.04 16.98 0.38
N LEU A 192 -7.59 17.64 1.40
CA LEU A 192 -9.02 17.54 1.69
C LEU A 192 -9.88 18.20 0.60
N SER A 193 -9.36 19.24 -0.05
CA SER A 193 -9.98 19.82 -1.24
C SER A 193 -10.01 18.83 -2.41
N ARG A 194 -8.90 18.13 -2.66
CA ARG A 194 -8.85 17.07 -3.70
C ARG A 194 -9.78 15.91 -3.35
N ALA A 195 -9.80 15.47 -2.10
CA ALA A 195 -10.67 14.41 -1.62
C ALA A 195 -12.15 14.77 -1.81
N ALA A 196 -12.55 15.99 -1.47
CA ALA A 196 -13.92 16.47 -1.64
C ALA A 196 -14.35 16.52 -3.11
N LYS A 197 -13.47 16.96 -4.01
CA LYS A 197 -13.73 16.93 -5.47
C LYS A 197 -13.84 15.51 -6.02
N LEU A 198 -13.12 14.57 -5.44
CA LEU A 198 -13.13 13.17 -5.87
C LEU A 198 -14.21 12.34 -5.18
N GLU A 199 -14.88 12.85 -4.14
CA GLU A 199 -15.88 12.10 -3.38
C GLU A 199 -16.94 11.45 -4.29
N PRO A 200 -17.49 12.12 -5.33
CA PRO A 200 -18.42 11.48 -6.25
C PRO A 200 -17.84 10.24 -6.96
N HIS A 201 -16.54 10.23 -7.25
CA HIS A 201 -15.87 9.08 -7.86
C HIS A 201 -15.69 7.90 -6.90
N PHE A 202 -15.55 8.18 -5.59
CA PHE A 202 -15.58 7.14 -4.53
C PHE A 202 -17.01 6.62 -4.32
N ALA A 203 -18.00 7.52 -4.28
CA ALA A 203 -19.41 7.16 -4.14
C ALA A 203 -19.89 6.24 -5.27
N LEU A 204 -19.49 6.51 -6.52
CA LEU A 204 -19.76 5.67 -7.69
C LEU A 204 -19.22 4.23 -7.55
N ARG A 205 -18.17 4.05 -6.75
CA ARG A 205 -17.53 2.75 -6.44
C ARG A 205 -18.11 2.10 -5.18
N ASN A 206 -19.23 2.63 -4.67
CA ASN A 206 -19.81 2.22 -3.40
C ASN A 206 -18.80 2.32 -2.23
N ALA A 207 -17.96 3.36 -2.24
CA ALA A 207 -17.01 3.68 -1.19
C ALA A 207 -17.38 4.98 -0.46
N LYS A 208 -17.09 5.04 0.84
CA LYS A 208 -17.28 6.22 1.69
C LYS A 208 -15.92 6.75 2.16
N LEU A 209 -15.72 8.06 2.04
CA LEU A 209 -14.56 8.75 2.58
C LEU A 209 -14.81 9.16 4.05
N ILE A 210 -13.76 9.14 4.87
CA ILE A 210 -13.78 9.72 6.23
C ILE A 210 -12.39 10.27 6.60
N GLY A 211 -12.34 11.54 6.99
CA GLY A 211 -11.11 12.21 7.44
C GLY A 211 -10.87 12.02 8.93
N LEU A 212 -9.62 12.17 9.38
CA LEU A 212 -9.24 12.12 10.80
C LEU A 212 -8.10 13.09 11.09
N SER A 213 -8.23 13.92 12.13
CA SER A 213 -7.07 14.56 12.76
C SER A 213 -7.26 14.64 14.28
N CYS A 214 -6.22 15.12 14.95
CA CYS A 214 -6.26 15.31 16.40
C CYS A 214 -6.83 16.68 16.82
N ASP A 215 -7.43 17.45 15.90
CA ASP A 215 -8.06 18.73 16.19
C ASP A 215 -9.53 18.54 16.60
N SER A 216 -10.19 19.58 17.13
CA SER A 216 -11.58 19.47 17.62
C SER A 216 -12.62 19.61 16.50
N ILE A 217 -13.85 19.14 16.73
CA ILE A 217 -14.98 19.36 15.82
C ILE A 217 -15.18 20.83 15.44
N GLU A 218 -15.01 21.75 16.39
CA GLU A 218 -15.15 23.19 16.16
C GLU A 218 -14.08 23.70 15.19
N SER A 219 -12.84 23.21 15.34
CA SER A 219 -11.74 23.47 14.41
C SER A 219 -12.08 22.97 13.01
N HIS A 220 -12.51 21.71 12.88
CA HIS A 220 -12.84 21.12 11.58
C HIS A 220 -13.92 21.92 10.85
N ARG A 221 -15.00 22.30 11.56
CA ARG A 221 -16.10 23.09 10.97
C ARG A 221 -15.66 24.47 10.53
N GLY A 222 -14.75 25.11 11.27
CA GLY A 222 -14.13 26.36 10.87
C GLY A 222 -13.31 26.19 9.59
N TRP A 223 -12.46 25.18 9.56
CA TRP A 223 -11.49 24.93 8.50
C TRP A 223 -12.11 24.41 7.19
N ILE A 224 -13.25 23.71 7.25
CA ILE A 224 -14.02 23.28 6.07
C ILE A 224 -14.28 24.45 5.10
N LYS A 225 -14.51 25.66 5.63
CA LYS A 225 -14.72 26.87 4.81
C LYS A 225 -13.48 27.24 4.00
N ASP A 226 -12.29 27.10 4.57
CA ASP A 226 -11.02 27.35 3.88
C ASP A 226 -10.77 26.29 2.80
N ILE A 227 -11.11 25.03 3.09
CA ILE A 227 -11.02 23.93 2.12
C ILE A 227 -11.93 24.19 0.91
N GLN A 228 -13.19 24.57 1.18
CA GLN A 228 -14.16 24.90 0.14
C GLN A 228 -13.71 26.10 -0.70
N SER A 229 -13.23 27.15 -0.04
CA SER A 229 -12.70 28.36 -0.68
C SER A 229 -11.49 28.05 -1.57
N TYR A 230 -10.47 27.37 -1.02
CA TYR A 230 -9.28 26.97 -1.76
C TYR A 230 -9.61 26.07 -2.96
N GLY A 231 -10.54 25.13 -2.76
CA GLY A 231 -10.95 24.20 -3.79
C GLY A 231 -11.89 24.78 -4.84
N SER A 232 -12.45 25.96 -4.64
CA SER A 232 -13.62 26.43 -5.40
C SER A 232 -14.72 25.36 -5.45
N ILE A 233 -14.97 24.70 -4.30
CA ILE A 233 -15.95 23.63 -4.21
C ILE A 233 -17.30 24.27 -3.89
N ASP A 234 -18.20 24.25 -4.88
CA ASP A 234 -19.60 24.58 -4.68
C ASP A 234 -20.35 23.31 -4.28
N LEU A 235 -20.77 23.22 -3.01
CA LEU A 235 -21.49 22.05 -2.50
C LEU A 235 -22.99 22.31 -2.63
N PRO A 236 -23.74 21.52 -3.43
CA PRO A 236 -25.17 21.74 -3.63
C PRO A 236 -26.00 21.74 -2.34
N SER A 237 -25.56 20.97 -1.34
CA SER A 237 -26.16 20.89 0.01
C SER A 237 -25.56 21.87 1.02
N GLY A 238 -24.46 22.56 0.69
CA GLY A 238 -23.66 23.35 1.62
C GLY A 238 -22.82 22.53 2.62
N GLU A 239 -23.05 21.22 2.71
CA GLU A 239 -22.36 20.31 3.65
C GLU A 239 -21.14 19.66 3.00
N PHE A 240 -20.03 19.60 3.74
CA PHE A 240 -18.80 18.91 3.33
C PHE A 240 -19.11 17.44 2.98
N PRO A 241 -18.58 16.86 1.89
CA PRO A 241 -19.14 15.62 1.34
C PRO A 241 -18.80 14.35 2.16
N PHE A 242 -17.97 14.47 3.20
CA PHE A 242 -17.66 13.37 4.12
C PHE A 242 -17.38 13.88 5.54
N PRO A 243 -17.56 13.03 6.57
CA PRO A 243 -17.26 13.38 7.95
C PRO A 243 -15.75 13.48 8.20
N ILE A 244 -15.38 14.33 9.17
CA ILE A 244 -14.04 14.40 9.75
C ILE A 244 -14.13 14.01 11.23
N ILE A 245 -13.31 13.05 11.64
CA ILE A 245 -13.22 12.51 13.01
C ILE A 245 -12.39 13.45 13.88
N ASP A 246 -12.92 13.75 15.07
CA ASP A 246 -12.19 14.36 16.19
C ASP A 246 -11.49 13.25 17.00
N ASP A 247 -10.16 13.22 16.93
CA ASP A 247 -9.29 12.36 17.73
C ASP A 247 -8.42 13.18 18.70
N ASN A 248 -9.01 14.19 19.37
CA ASN A 248 -8.28 15.07 20.28
C ASN A 248 -7.75 14.35 21.54
N ASP A 249 -8.28 13.17 21.88
CA ASP A 249 -7.70 12.31 22.92
C ASP A 249 -6.57 11.39 22.39
N ARG A 250 -6.30 11.43 21.08
CA ARG A 250 -5.29 10.67 20.33
C ARG A 250 -5.48 9.16 20.44
N LYS A 251 -6.69 8.71 20.77
CA LYS A 251 -6.96 7.28 20.95
C LYS A 251 -6.75 6.53 19.64
N LEU A 252 -7.37 6.97 18.54
CA LEU A 252 -7.23 6.31 17.25
C LEU A 252 -5.80 6.45 16.73
N THR A 253 -5.19 7.62 16.90
CA THR A 253 -3.80 7.88 16.52
C THR A 253 -2.85 6.87 17.15
N ARG A 254 -2.99 6.62 18.45
CA ARG A 254 -2.16 5.64 19.19
C ARG A 254 -2.47 4.20 18.77
N GLU A 255 -3.75 3.83 18.75
CA GLU A 255 -4.18 2.46 18.49
C GLU A 255 -3.80 2.03 17.06
N LEU A 256 -4.04 2.88 16.06
CA LEU A 256 -3.70 2.61 14.66
C LEU A 256 -2.20 2.79 14.36
N GLY A 257 -1.42 3.33 15.31
CA GLY A 257 0.03 3.53 15.15
C GLY A 257 0.38 4.51 14.03
N ILE A 258 -0.38 5.60 13.90
CA ILE A 258 -0.28 6.57 12.81
C ILE A 258 0.27 7.93 13.26
N SER A 259 0.98 8.01 14.39
CA SER A 259 1.68 9.23 14.79
C SER A 259 2.80 9.58 13.81
N ASP A 260 2.95 10.87 13.49
CA ASP A 260 4.12 11.36 12.76
C ASP A 260 5.29 11.57 13.75
N PRO A 261 6.52 11.13 13.41
CA PRO A 261 7.67 11.28 14.30
C PRO A 261 8.18 12.72 14.43
N ALA A 262 7.82 13.61 13.51
CA ALA A 262 8.33 14.98 13.44
C ALA A 262 7.26 16.06 13.74
N GLU A 263 5.97 15.71 13.72
CA GLU A 263 4.88 16.66 13.96
C GLU A 263 4.31 16.57 15.37
N PHE A 264 4.44 17.66 16.10
CA PHE A 264 3.91 17.80 17.46
C PHE A 264 3.12 19.09 17.60
N GLU A 265 2.12 19.06 18.48
CA GLU A 265 1.51 20.25 19.02
C GLU A 265 2.49 21.05 19.89
N LYS A 266 2.13 22.31 20.19
CA LYS A 266 2.92 23.17 21.08
C LYS A 266 3.08 22.60 22.50
N ASN A 267 2.15 21.76 22.94
CA ASN A 267 2.18 21.08 24.23
C ASN A 267 2.99 19.77 24.21
N GLY A 268 3.59 19.41 23.06
CA GLY A 268 4.39 18.19 22.88
C GLY A 268 3.60 16.93 22.52
N LEU A 269 2.28 17.00 22.34
CA LEU A 269 1.49 15.85 21.89
C LEU A 269 1.71 15.58 20.39
N PRO A 270 1.86 14.31 19.97
CA PRO A 270 2.08 13.98 18.56
C PRO A 270 0.83 14.22 17.72
N ARG A 271 1.04 14.62 16.47
CA ARG A 271 0.01 14.67 15.43
C ARG A 271 0.05 13.40 14.58
N THR A 272 -1.02 13.14 13.82
CA THR A 272 -1.02 12.01 12.90
C THR A 272 -0.10 12.28 11.70
N ALA A 273 0.53 11.22 11.20
CA ALA A 273 1.04 11.16 9.84
C ALA A 273 -0.13 11.18 8.83
N ARG A 274 0.18 11.07 7.54
CA ARG A 274 -0.81 10.98 6.45
C ARG A 274 -1.08 9.52 6.12
N ALA A 275 -1.84 8.85 6.99
CA ALA A 275 -2.24 7.45 6.79
C ALA A 275 -3.49 7.34 5.92
N VAL A 276 -3.66 6.22 5.23
CA VAL A 276 -4.88 5.83 4.51
C VAL A 276 -5.14 4.35 4.79
N PHE A 277 -6.36 4.00 5.16
CA PHE A 277 -6.83 2.62 5.34
C PHE A 277 -7.98 2.35 4.38
N PHE A 278 -7.86 1.27 3.62
CA PHE A 278 -8.91 0.74 2.77
C PHE A 278 -9.61 -0.38 3.53
N ILE A 279 -10.88 -0.18 3.87
CA ILE A 279 -11.69 -1.08 4.67
C ILE A 279 -12.75 -1.70 3.75
N GLY A 280 -12.74 -3.02 3.60
CA GLY A 280 -13.70 -3.74 2.76
C GLY A 280 -15.10 -3.77 3.37
N PRO A 281 -16.13 -4.16 2.60
CA PRO A 281 -17.48 -4.40 3.10
C PRO A 281 -17.53 -5.46 4.22
N ASP A 282 -16.58 -6.39 4.20
CA ASP A 282 -16.32 -7.40 5.23
C ASP A 282 -15.63 -6.85 6.48
N LYS A 283 -15.42 -5.52 6.55
CA LYS A 283 -14.74 -4.78 7.62
C LYS A 283 -13.25 -5.08 7.76
N LYS A 284 -12.67 -5.83 6.81
CA LYS A 284 -11.24 -6.14 6.83
C LYS A 284 -10.42 -5.04 6.20
N VAL A 285 -9.19 -4.87 6.65
CA VAL A 285 -8.23 -3.99 6.00
C VAL A 285 -7.72 -4.64 4.71
N LYS A 286 -7.84 -3.92 3.60
CA LYS A 286 -7.52 -4.38 2.24
C LYS A 286 -6.26 -3.72 1.69
N ALA A 287 -5.90 -2.55 2.20
CA ALA A 287 -4.63 -1.88 1.93
C ALA A 287 -4.41 -0.75 2.96
N THR A 288 -3.14 -0.37 3.15
CA THR A 288 -2.75 0.79 3.95
C THR A 288 -1.65 1.58 3.26
N LEU A 289 -1.71 2.91 3.33
CA LEU A 289 -0.64 3.81 2.90
C LEU A 289 -0.22 4.68 4.08
N LEU A 290 1.08 4.94 4.25
CA LEU A 290 1.59 5.81 5.32
C LEU A 290 2.62 6.78 4.76
N TYR A 291 2.27 8.06 4.77
CA TYR A 291 3.10 9.16 4.29
C TYR A 291 3.48 10.06 5.48
N PRO A 292 4.70 10.63 5.53
CA PRO A 292 5.02 11.65 6.52
C PRO A 292 4.25 12.95 6.23
N ALA A 293 4.08 13.78 7.25
CA ALA A 293 3.37 15.05 7.18
C ALA A 293 3.88 15.98 6.06
N ALA A 294 5.18 15.98 5.80
CA ALA A 294 5.79 16.82 4.76
C ALA A 294 5.43 16.42 3.33
N CYS A 295 4.88 15.20 3.10
CA CYS A 295 4.64 14.67 1.76
C CYS A 295 3.13 14.50 1.49
N GLY A 296 2.56 15.38 0.66
CA GLY A 296 1.16 15.25 0.23
C GLY A 296 0.93 13.97 -0.59
N ARG A 297 -0.22 13.33 -0.38
CA ARG A 297 -0.64 12.09 -1.02
C ARG A 297 -1.11 12.31 -2.45
N ASN A 298 -0.97 11.27 -3.25
CA ASN A 298 -1.59 11.18 -4.56
C ASN A 298 -2.98 10.50 -4.46
N PHE A 299 -4.05 11.29 -4.53
CA PHE A 299 -5.41 10.73 -4.50
C PHE A 299 -5.80 9.95 -5.77
N ASP A 300 -5.11 10.16 -6.89
CA ASP A 300 -5.34 9.35 -8.09
C ASP A 300 -4.84 7.92 -7.87
N GLU A 301 -3.75 7.75 -7.11
CA GLU A 301 -3.29 6.43 -6.69
C GLU A 301 -4.24 5.79 -5.68
N ILE A 302 -4.81 6.57 -4.75
CA ILE A 302 -5.82 6.06 -3.81
C ILE A 302 -7.04 5.53 -4.58
N LEU A 303 -7.51 6.28 -5.59
CA LEU A 303 -8.64 5.87 -6.41
C LEU A 303 -8.30 4.66 -7.29
N ARG A 304 -7.11 4.64 -7.92
CA ARG A 304 -6.62 3.51 -8.72
C ARG A 304 -6.46 2.23 -7.89
N LEU A 305 -5.98 2.35 -6.65
CA LEU A 305 -5.86 1.22 -5.73
C LEU A 305 -7.24 0.70 -5.31
N LEU A 306 -8.23 1.58 -5.09
CA LEU A 306 -9.62 1.14 -4.87
C LEU A 306 -10.16 0.40 -6.09
N ASP A 307 -9.94 0.89 -7.31
CA ASP A 307 -10.31 0.20 -8.54
C ASP A 307 -9.69 -1.20 -8.62
N ALA A 308 -8.39 -1.32 -8.33
CA ALA A 308 -7.70 -2.60 -8.34
C ALA A 308 -8.28 -3.57 -7.30
N LEU A 309 -8.51 -3.10 -6.06
CA LEU A 309 -9.10 -3.90 -4.99
C LEU A 309 -10.50 -4.41 -5.35
N LEU A 310 -11.34 -3.58 -5.96
CA LEU A 310 -12.68 -3.97 -6.42
C LEU A 310 -12.60 -5.04 -7.51
N VAL A 311 -11.70 -4.87 -8.47
CA VAL A 311 -11.51 -5.84 -9.56
C VAL A 311 -11.02 -7.19 -9.03
N VAL A 312 -10.04 -7.19 -8.12
CA VAL A 312 -9.52 -8.41 -7.50
C VAL A 312 -10.61 -9.12 -6.69
N ASP A 313 -11.38 -8.38 -5.87
CA ASP A 313 -12.43 -8.92 -5.01
C ASP A 313 -13.61 -9.51 -5.79
N HIS A 314 -14.00 -8.89 -6.91
CA HIS A 314 -15.15 -9.34 -7.70
C HIS A 314 -14.81 -10.42 -8.74
N LEU A 315 -13.66 -10.29 -9.41
CA LEU A 315 -13.36 -11.11 -10.59
C LEU A 315 -12.35 -12.24 -10.31
N HIS A 316 -11.77 -12.30 -9.11
CA HIS A 316 -10.73 -13.27 -8.75
C HIS A 316 -9.55 -13.24 -9.74
N VAL A 317 -9.09 -12.03 -10.06
CA VAL A 317 -7.97 -11.75 -10.97
C VAL A 317 -6.85 -11.06 -10.20
N ALA A 318 -5.71 -10.81 -10.85
CA ALA A 318 -4.67 -9.97 -10.27
C ALA A 318 -4.33 -8.78 -11.20
N THR A 319 -4.10 -7.60 -10.63
CA THR A 319 -3.72 -6.42 -11.42
C THR A 319 -2.20 -6.32 -11.53
N PRO A 320 -1.62 -6.18 -12.75
CA PRO A 320 -0.17 -6.03 -12.93
C PRO A 320 0.35 -4.67 -12.43
N VAL A 321 1.68 -4.49 -12.46
CA VAL A 321 2.31 -3.19 -12.16
C VAL A 321 1.74 -2.06 -13.03
N ASP A 322 1.62 -0.86 -12.45
CA ASP A 322 1.10 0.35 -13.11
C ASP A 322 -0.34 0.23 -13.67
N TRP A 323 -1.08 -0.85 -13.37
CA TRP A 323 -2.42 -1.13 -13.91
C TRP A 323 -3.43 -0.01 -13.65
N LYS A 324 -4.20 0.32 -14.68
CA LYS A 324 -5.36 1.22 -14.64
C LYS A 324 -6.60 0.53 -15.20
N VAL A 325 -7.77 1.10 -14.89
CA VAL A 325 -9.04 0.64 -15.46
C VAL A 325 -8.96 0.63 -16.99
N GLY A 326 -9.29 -0.52 -17.59
CA GLY A 326 -9.19 -0.77 -19.03
C GLY A 326 -7.91 -1.50 -19.46
N ASP A 327 -6.88 -1.57 -18.60
CA ASP A 327 -5.71 -2.41 -18.85
C ASP A 327 -6.04 -3.88 -18.60
N LYS A 328 -5.32 -4.77 -19.28
CA LYS A 328 -5.43 -6.22 -19.07
C LYS A 328 -5.05 -6.59 -17.64
N VAL A 329 -5.75 -7.57 -17.09
CA VAL A 329 -5.42 -8.20 -15.80
C VAL A 329 -4.60 -9.47 -16.01
N MET A 330 -4.07 -10.00 -14.92
CA MET A 330 -3.36 -11.27 -14.86
C MET A 330 -4.29 -12.38 -14.39
N VAL A 331 -4.23 -13.51 -15.10
CA VAL A 331 -4.85 -14.75 -14.65
C VAL A 331 -4.04 -15.30 -13.46
N PRO A 332 -4.65 -15.55 -12.29
CA PRO A 332 -3.94 -16.08 -11.14
C PRO A 332 -3.22 -17.41 -11.46
N PRO A 333 -2.04 -17.66 -10.85
CA PRO A 333 -1.23 -18.84 -11.17
C PRO A 333 -1.87 -20.17 -10.74
N ASN A 334 -2.88 -20.15 -9.88
CA ASN A 334 -3.63 -21.32 -9.43
C ASN A 334 -4.82 -21.69 -10.34
N VAL A 335 -5.13 -20.89 -11.36
CA VAL A 335 -6.19 -21.21 -12.34
C VAL A 335 -5.59 -22.07 -13.45
N ASP A 336 -6.06 -23.31 -13.59
CA ASP A 336 -5.61 -24.20 -14.66
C ASP A 336 -6.04 -23.70 -16.04
N ASP A 337 -5.24 -23.97 -17.07
CA ASP A 337 -5.50 -23.53 -18.45
C ASP A 337 -6.86 -24.03 -18.99
N ASN A 338 -7.30 -25.21 -18.56
CA ASN A 338 -8.59 -25.78 -18.92
C ASN A 338 -9.78 -25.11 -18.22
N GLU A 339 -9.53 -24.35 -17.15
CA GLU A 339 -10.56 -23.66 -16.37
C GLU A 339 -10.59 -22.15 -16.66
N VAL A 340 -9.63 -21.62 -17.40
CA VAL A 340 -9.54 -20.19 -17.73
C VAL A 340 -10.85 -19.68 -18.33
N GLU A 341 -11.43 -20.38 -19.31
CA GLU A 341 -12.66 -19.93 -19.99
C GLU A 341 -13.87 -19.83 -19.06
N LYS A 342 -13.84 -20.54 -17.92
CA LYS A 342 -14.89 -20.48 -16.89
C LYS A 342 -14.86 -19.15 -16.12
N TYR A 343 -13.67 -18.62 -15.86
CA TYR A 343 -13.47 -17.39 -15.10
C TYR A 343 -13.29 -16.17 -16.01
N PHE A 344 -12.82 -16.39 -17.24
CA PHE A 344 -12.56 -15.38 -18.26
C PHE A 344 -13.28 -15.81 -19.54
N PRO A 345 -14.57 -15.46 -19.71
CA PRO A 345 -15.36 -15.90 -20.87
C PRO A 345 -14.83 -15.39 -22.22
N GLN A 346 -14.05 -14.30 -22.19
CA GLN A 346 -13.34 -13.78 -23.38
C GLN A 346 -12.00 -14.51 -23.63
N GLY A 347 -11.62 -15.47 -22.78
CA GLY A 347 -10.39 -16.24 -22.83
C GLY A 347 -9.16 -15.52 -22.27
N VAL A 348 -8.01 -16.18 -22.37
CA VAL A 348 -6.70 -15.54 -22.18
C VAL A 348 -6.37 -14.73 -23.42
N ALA A 349 -6.12 -13.44 -23.23
CA ALA A 349 -5.76 -12.52 -24.29
C ALA A 349 -4.31 -12.75 -24.77
N VAL A 350 -3.37 -13.01 -23.86
CA VAL A 350 -1.95 -13.24 -24.19
C VAL A 350 -1.33 -14.24 -23.22
N LYS A 351 -0.65 -15.27 -23.74
CA LYS A 351 0.35 -16.07 -23.03
C LYS A 351 1.74 -15.64 -23.48
N THR A 352 2.61 -15.28 -22.54
CA THR A 352 3.98 -14.86 -22.86
C THR A 352 4.95 -15.98 -22.52
N ASP A 353 5.65 -16.46 -23.55
CA ASP A 353 6.74 -17.41 -23.37
C ASP A 353 7.94 -16.70 -22.75
N LEU A 354 8.43 -17.24 -21.62
CA LEU A 354 9.59 -16.74 -20.90
C LEU A 354 10.68 -17.82 -20.82
N PRO A 355 11.96 -17.44 -20.62
CA PRO A 355 13.09 -18.36 -20.54
C PRO A 355 12.94 -19.56 -19.60
N SER A 356 12.16 -19.42 -18.52
CA SER A 356 11.86 -20.52 -17.59
C SER A 356 10.97 -21.62 -18.18
N GLY A 357 10.25 -21.36 -19.26
CA GLY A 357 9.29 -22.28 -19.88
C GLY A 357 8.05 -22.57 -19.03
N LYS A 358 7.78 -21.76 -17.99
CA LYS A 358 6.73 -22.04 -16.99
C LYS A 358 5.32 -21.57 -17.37
N GLY A 359 5.18 -20.71 -18.39
CA GLY A 359 3.86 -20.28 -18.91
C GLY A 359 2.96 -19.51 -17.92
N TYR A 360 3.51 -18.92 -16.86
CA TYR A 360 2.72 -18.25 -15.81
C TYR A 360 2.32 -16.81 -16.15
N ILE A 361 2.91 -16.18 -17.18
CA ILE A 361 2.45 -14.87 -17.67
C ILE A 361 1.27 -15.07 -18.61
N ARG A 362 0.07 -14.88 -18.04
CA ARG A 362 -1.20 -15.00 -18.74
C ARG A 362 -2.04 -13.77 -18.44
N THR A 363 -2.43 -13.04 -19.48
CA THR A 363 -3.27 -11.86 -19.35
C THR A 363 -4.67 -12.10 -19.89
N ALA A 364 -5.65 -11.39 -19.35
CA ALA A 364 -7.04 -11.45 -19.79
C ALA A 364 -7.65 -10.04 -19.83
N ASP A 365 -8.65 -9.86 -20.68
CA ASP A 365 -9.52 -8.68 -20.69
C ASP A 365 -10.66 -8.89 -19.68
N VAL A 366 -11.07 -7.83 -18.98
CA VAL A 366 -12.12 -7.84 -17.95
C VAL A 366 -13.10 -6.69 -18.08
#